data_AF-A0A084VH45-F1
#
_entry.id   AF-A0A084VH45-F1
#
_cell.length_a   1.000
_cell.length_b   1.000
_cell.length_c   1.000
_cell.angle_alpha   90.00
_cell.angle_beta   90.00
_cell.angle_gamma   90.00
#
_symmetry.space_group_name_H-M   'P 1'
#
loop_
_entity.id
_entity.type
_entity.pdbx_description
1 polymer ?
#
loop_
_entity_poly.entity_id
_entity_poly.type
_entity_poly.pdbx_seq_one_letter_code
_entity_poly.pdbx_strand_id
1 'polypeptide(L)'
;MYKNILPNLDKKERNGSRKWTLQCQNDTRSKLEGLRNQLVSMINRVQQQQVTQTKTYQETSQTELKNIAENKKVLDLLANSIHSLNNHAEKSSKILTDHFVTPVRSCRQVANVSGKYVFRWLEHSKPLEVYCEQEKQGGGWIVIQNRIGNSVDFHRNWTEYRNGFGNVGGDFWLGLEYVHQMTMNYWSRFRISTETTDMLSTTSSKSDVNARTTV
;
A
#
# COMPACT_ATOMS: atom_id res chain seq x y z
N MET A 1 93.86 -92.39 -18.14
CA MET A 1 94.06 -90.96 -18.48
C MET A 1 93.24 -90.64 -19.72
N TYR A 2 92.39 -89.60 -19.65
CA TYR A 2 91.54 -89.05 -20.74
C TYR A 2 90.37 -89.96 -21.20
N LYS A 3 89.14 -89.50 -21.50
CA LYS A 3 88.53 -88.16 -21.56
C LYS A 3 86.99 -88.32 -21.65
N ASN A 4 86.27 -87.46 -20.93
CA ASN A 4 84.96 -86.86 -21.25
C ASN A 4 83.98 -87.59 -22.18
N ILE A 5 82.90 -88.12 -21.59
CA ILE A 5 81.57 -88.10 -22.19
C ILE A 5 80.65 -87.80 -20.99
N LEU A 6 80.34 -86.54 -20.67
CA LEU A 6 79.12 -85.86 -21.10
C LEU A 6 79.18 -84.36 -20.72
N PRO A 7 79.39 -83.41 -21.66
CA PRO A 7 79.16 -81.99 -21.38
C PRO A 7 77.95 -81.38 -22.12
N ASN A 8 77.11 -82.19 -22.80
CA ASN A 8 76.19 -81.66 -23.83
C ASN A 8 74.68 -81.89 -23.62
N LEU A 9 74.24 -82.58 -22.56
CA LEU A 9 72.80 -82.74 -22.27
C LEU A 9 72.18 -81.53 -21.55
N ASP A 10 73.00 -80.64 -20.98
CA ASP A 10 72.54 -79.57 -20.10
C ASP A 10 72.28 -78.22 -20.83
N LYS A 11 72.86 -78.02 -22.03
CA LYS A 11 72.68 -76.76 -22.78
C LYS A 11 71.34 -76.66 -23.52
N LYS A 12 70.82 -77.78 -24.06
CA LYS A 12 69.60 -77.80 -24.86
C LYS A 12 68.35 -77.62 -23.99
N GLU A 13 68.32 -78.25 -22.82
CA GLU A 13 67.25 -78.07 -21.83
C GLU A 13 67.26 -76.67 -21.22
N ARG A 14 68.45 -76.13 -20.88
CA ARG A 14 68.58 -74.73 -20.44
C ARG A 14 68.11 -73.73 -21.48
N ASN A 15 68.35 -73.99 -22.77
CA ASN A 15 67.89 -73.09 -23.84
C ASN A 15 66.38 -73.19 -24.09
N GLY A 16 65.80 -74.38 -24.00
CA GLY A 16 64.35 -74.59 -24.05
C GLY A 16 63.64 -73.94 -22.86
N SER A 17 64.17 -74.08 -21.66
CA SER A 17 63.67 -73.44 -20.43
C SER A 17 63.74 -71.91 -20.51
N ARG A 18 64.83 -71.34 -21.06
CA ARG A 18 64.95 -69.89 -21.33
C ARG A 18 63.94 -69.39 -22.36
N LYS A 19 63.69 -70.14 -23.42
CA LYS A 19 62.70 -69.78 -24.44
C LYS A 19 61.27 -69.81 -23.87
N TRP A 20 60.93 -70.84 -23.10
CA TRP A 20 59.63 -70.95 -22.43
C TRP A 20 59.41 -69.85 -21.38
N THR A 21 60.43 -69.51 -20.60
CA THR A 21 60.35 -68.40 -19.63
C THR A 21 60.14 -67.05 -20.32
N LEU A 22 60.88 -66.76 -21.39
CA LEU A 22 60.66 -65.55 -22.21
C LEU A 22 59.26 -65.50 -22.82
N GLN A 23 58.73 -66.63 -23.31
CA GLN A 23 57.37 -66.69 -23.85
C GLN A 23 56.32 -66.39 -22.78
N CYS A 24 56.44 -66.99 -21.60
CA CYS A 24 55.53 -66.76 -20.47
C CYS A 24 55.58 -65.28 -20.01
N GLN A 25 56.77 -64.68 -20.02
CA GLN A 25 56.97 -63.28 -19.69
C GLN A 25 56.35 -62.32 -20.72
N ASN A 26 56.38 -62.68 -22.00
CA ASN A 26 55.73 -61.90 -23.08
C ASN A 26 54.21 -62.04 -23.05
N ASP A 27 53.68 -63.25 -22.81
CA ASP A 27 52.24 -63.50 -22.67
C ASP A 27 51.65 -62.75 -21.48
N THR A 28 52.34 -62.74 -20.34
CA THR A 28 51.92 -61.98 -19.15
C THR A 28 51.94 -60.48 -19.41
N ARG A 29 52.97 -59.96 -20.08
CA ARG A 29 53.04 -58.56 -20.51
C ARG A 29 51.87 -58.17 -21.43
N SER A 30 51.58 -59.00 -22.43
CA SER A 30 50.48 -58.78 -23.37
C SER A 30 49.12 -58.71 -22.67
N LYS A 31 48.86 -59.63 -21.73
CA LYS A 31 47.65 -59.61 -20.90
C LYS A 31 47.56 -58.35 -20.03
N LEU A 32 48.68 -57.91 -19.44
CA LEU A 32 48.75 -56.70 -18.63
C LEU A 32 48.49 -55.43 -19.46
N GLU A 33 49.03 -55.36 -20.67
CA GLU A 33 48.80 -54.25 -21.61
C GLU A 33 47.33 -54.20 -22.06
N GLY A 34 46.70 -55.36 -22.27
CA GLY A 34 45.27 -55.47 -22.54
C GLY A 34 44.40 -54.91 -21.39
N LEU A 35 44.67 -55.33 -20.15
CA LEU A 35 43.99 -54.81 -18.96
C LEU A 35 44.23 -53.31 -18.76
N ARG A 36 45.46 -52.83 -18.99
CA ARG A 36 45.81 -51.41 -18.93
C ARG A 36 45.00 -50.61 -19.94
N ASN A 37 44.88 -51.08 -21.18
CA ASN A 37 44.13 -50.39 -22.23
C ASN A 37 42.62 -50.35 -21.92
N GLN A 38 42.06 -51.43 -21.35
CA GLN A 38 40.68 -51.44 -20.86
C GLN A 38 40.46 -50.43 -19.72
N LEU A 39 41.39 -50.37 -18.76
CA LEU A 39 41.33 -49.41 -17.65
C LEU A 39 41.37 -47.97 -18.16
N VAL A 40 42.28 -47.65 -19.08
CA VAL A 40 42.38 -46.32 -19.70
C VAL A 40 41.10 -45.98 -20.46
N SER A 41 40.50 -46.93 -21.18
CA SER A 41 39.22 -46.72 -21.86
C SER A 41 38.08 -46.43 -20.87
N MET A 42 38.02 -47.14 -19.74
CA MET A 42 37.00 -46.89 -18.72
C MET A 42 37.19 -45.52 -18.06
N ILE A 43 38.43 -45.16 -17.72
CA ILE A 43 38.76 -43.84 -17.16
C ILE A 43 38.32 -42.72 -18.11
N ASN A 44 38.62 -42.85 -19.41
CA ASN A 44 38.21 -41.85 -20.39
C ASN A 44 36.68 -41.71 -20.47
N ARG A 45 35.92 -42.81 -20.43
CA ARG A 45 34.44 -42.76 -20.45
C ARG A 45 33.88 -42.08 -19.21
N VAL A 46 34.37 -42.45 -18.04
CA VAL A 46 33.94 -41.85 -16.76
C VAL A 46 34.26 -40.35 -16.77
N GLN A 47 35.46 -39.99 -17.20
CA GLN A 47 35.88 -38.58 -17.25
C GLN A 47 35.06 -37.77 -18.27
N GLN A 48 34.74 -38.34 -19.43
CA GLN A 48 33.85 -37.70 -20.41
C GLN A 48 32.42 -37.54 -19.90
N GLN A 49 31.86 -38.56 -19.23
CA GLN A 49 30.54 -38.48 -18.60
C GLN A 49 30.53 -37.40 -17.52
N GLN A 50 31.56 -37.36 -16.67
CA GLN A 50 31.68 -36.38 -15.60
C GLN A 50 31.77 -34.95 -16.13
N VAL A 51 32.57 -34.71 -17.18
CA VAL A 51 32.67 -33.39 -17.85
C VAL A 51 31.36 -32.97 -18.51
N THR A 52 30.67 -33.92 -19.15
CA THR A 52 29.38 -33.64 -19.79
C THR A 52 28.35 -33.26 -18.73
N GLN A 53 28.31 -34.02 -17.63
CA GLN A 53 27.38 -33.80 -16.55
C GLN A 53 27.64 -32.46 -15.85
N THR A 54 28.90 -32.11 -15.54
CA THR A 54 29.22 -30.80 -14.95
C THR A 54 28.85 -29.66 -15.89
N LYS A 55 29.10 -29.79 -17.20
CA LYS A 55 28.72 -28.80 -18.19
C LYS A 55 27.19 -28.61 -18.24
N THR A 56 26.41 -29.69 -18.24
CA THR A 56 24.94 -29.60 -18.22
C THR A 56 24.40 -28.97 -16.95
N TYR A 57 25.01 -29.23 -15.78
CA TYR A 57 24.65 -28.56 -14.54
C TYR A 57 24.97 -27.07 -14.61
N GLN A 58 26.15 -26.70 -15.12
CA GLN A 58 26.54 -25.30 -15.29
C GLN A 58 25.59 -24.54 -16.23
N GLU A 59 25.24 -25.12 -17.38
CA GLU A 59 24.32 -24.51 -18.35
C GLU A 59 22.91 -24.35 -17.78
N THR A 60 22.41 -25.36 -17.05
CA THR A 60 21.12 -25.29 -16.34
C THR A 60 21.13 -24.17 -15.30
N SER A 61 22.13 -24.14 -14.42
CA SER A 61 22.26 -23.10 -13.40
C SER A 61 22.38 -21.70 -14.00
N GLN A 62 23.08 -21.56 -15.13
CA GLN A 62 23.24 -20.26 -15.78
C GLN A 62 21.95 -19.79 -16.46
N THR A 63 21.11 -20.71 -16.91
CA THR A 63 19.77 -20.41 -17.45
C THR A 63 18.82 -19.98 -16.34
N GLU A 64 18.82 -20.69 -15.21
CA GLU A 64 18.03 -20.32 -14.03
C GLU A 64 18.40 -18.93 -13.51
N LEU A 65 19.71 -18.61 -13.44
CA LEU A 65 20.17 -17.28 -13.02
C LEU A 65 19.72 -16.16 -13.96
N LYS A 66 19.66 -16.41 -15.27
CA LYS A 66 19.12 -15.44 -16.24
C LYS A 66 17.63 -15.20 -15.99
N ASN A 67 16.85 -16.26 -15.81
CA ASN A 67 15.42 -16.16 -15.51
C ASN A 67 15.18 -15.41 -14.18
N ILE A 68 15.98 -15.67 -13.15
CA ILE A 68 15.91 -14.95 -11.87
C ILE A 68 16.26 -13.47 -12.05
N ALA A 69 17.27 -13.15 -12.86
CA ALA A 69 17.64 -11.77 -13.15
C ALA A 69 16.53 -11.01 -13.89
N GLU A 70 15.82 -11.67 -14.80
CA GLU A 70 14.65 -11.10 -15.49
C GLU A 70 13.49 -10.86 -14.53
N ASN A 71 13.16 -11.84 -13.68
CA ASN A 71 12.13 -11.70 -12.66
C ASN A 71 12.44 -10.57 -11.67
N LYS A 72 13.71 -10.38 -11.31
CA LYS A 72 14.15 -9.27 -10.45
C LYS A 72 13.83 -7.90 -11.07
N LYS A 73 14.02 -7.73 -12.39
CA LYS A 73 13.68 -6.47 -13.07
C LYS A 73 12.19 -6.13 -12.92
N VAL A 74 11.32 -7.13 -12.97
CA VAL A 74 9.87 -6.95 -12.78
C VAL A 74 9.57 -6.51 -11.34
N LEU A 75 10.24 -7.10 -10.35
CA LEU A 75 10.10 -6.71 -8.94
C LEU A 75 10.54 -5.26 -8.69
N ASP A 76 11.65 -4.82 -9.29
CA ASP A 76 12.14 -3.45 -9.17
C ASP A 76 11.14 -2.42 -9.75
N LEU A 77 10.50 -2.75 -10.88
CA LEU A 77 9.45 -1.91 -11.48
C LEU A 77 8.21 -1.81 -10.58
N LEU A 78 7.80 -2.92 -9.97
CA LEU A 78 6.68 -2.96 -9.02
C LEU A 78 6.98 -2.12 -7.78
N ALA A 79 8.19 -2.22 -7.22
CA ALA A 79 8.62 -1.45 -6.06
C ALA A 79 8.56 0.07 -6.31
N ASN A 80 9.04 0.53 -7.47
CA ASN A 80 8.99 1.94 -7.86
C ASN A 80 7.56 2.45 -8.05
N SER A 81 6.70 1.62 -8.62
CA SER A 81 5.28 1.94 -8.81
C SER A 81 4.55 2.08 -7.47
N ILE A 82 4.81 1.17 -6.52
CA ILE A 82 4.26 1.23 -5.16
C ILE A 82 4.74 2.49 -4.43
N HIS A 83 6.03 2.83 -4.53
CA HIS A 83 6.57 4.03 -3.91
C HIS A 83 5.87 5.30 -4.44
N SER A 84 5.65 5.37 -5.75
CA SER A 84 4.94 6.49 -6.39
C SER A 84 3.48 6.57 -5.93
N LEU A 85 2.77 5.43 -5.90
CA LEU A 85 1.40 5.37 -5.39
C LEU A 85 1.30 5.81 -3.92
N ASN A 86 2.24 5.40 -3.08
CA ASN A 86 2.26 5.81 -1.68
C ASN A 86 2.49 7.32 -1.54
N ASN A 87 3.41 7.89 -2.30
CA ASN A 87 3.63 9.34 -2.32
C ASN A 87 2.37 10.11 -2.78
N HIS A 88 1.65 9.60 -3.78
CA HIS A 88 0.37 10.17 -4.21
C HIS A 88 -0.71 10.04 -3.14
N ALA A 89 -0.79 8.90 -2.46
CA ALA A 89 -1.73 8.67 -1.36
C ALA A 89 -1.44 9.61 -0.17
N GLU A 90 -0.17 9.76 0.21
CA GLU A 90 0.26 10.70 1.26
C GLU A 90 -0.03 12.15 0.89
N LYS A 91 0.24 12.54 -0.37
CA LYS A 91 -0.09 13.88 -0.86
C LYS A 91 -1.60 14.14 -0.84
N SER A 92 -2.40 13.17 -1.27
CA SER A 92 -3.86 13.25 -1.25
C SER A 92 -4.39 13.32 0.18
N SER A 93 -3.84 12.51 1.08
CA SER A 93 -4.15 12.54 2.52
C SER A 93 -3.83 13.91 3.12
N LYS A 94 -2.66 14.48 2.81
CA LYS A 94 -2.28 15.84 3.24
C LYS A 94 -3.24 16.91 2.74
N ILE A 95 -3.67 16.85 1.48
CA ILE A 95 -4.66 17.78 0.91
C ILE A 95 -6.01 17.63 1.63
N LEU A 96 -6.45 16.40 1.88
CA LEU A 96 -7.67 16.15 2.64
C LEU A 96 -7.54 16.64 4.09
N THR A 97 -6.38 16.50 4.73
CA THR A 97 -6.19 17.02 6.08
C THR A 97 -6.16 18.54 6.11
N ASP A 98 -5.50 19.19 5.15
CA ASP A 98 -5.37 20.65 5.12
C ASP A 98 -6.72 21.35 4.84
N HIS A 99 -7.59 20.72 4.05
CA HIS A 99 -8.94 21.24 3.77
C HIS A 99 -10.04 20.78 4.75
N PHE A 100 -9.86 19.69 5.51
CA PHE A 100 -10.93 19.11 6.35
C PHE A 100 -10.57 18.94 7.85
N VAL A 101 -9.35 19.23 8.32
CA VAL A 101 -8.96 19.04 9.75
C VAL A 101 -9.34 20.21 10.67
N THR A 102 -9.68 21.39 10.15
CA THR A 102 -10.51 22.31 10.95
C THR A 102 -11.96 22.07 10.57
N PRO A 103 -12.75 21.31 11.34
CA PRO A 103 -14.19 21.31 11.15
C PRO A 103 -14.63 22.77 11.21
N VAL A 104 -15.15 23.25 10.09
CA VAL A 104 -15.75 24.57 10.00
C VAL A 104 -16.94 24.56 10.95
N ARG A 105 -16.88 25.39 11.98
CA ARG A 105 -17.87 25.50 13.06
C ARG A 105 -18.54 26.87 13.09
N SER A 106 -18.13 27.75 12.18
CA SER A 106 -18.60 29.12 12.10
C SER A 106 -18.70 29.57 10.65
N CYS A 107 -19.74 30.35 10.35
CA CYS A 107 -19.86 31.04 9.08
C CYS A 107 -18.72 32.04 8.84
N ARG A 108 -17.96 32.45 9.86
CA ARG A 108 -16.75 33.25 9.66
C ARG A 108 -15.60 32.51 8.98
N GLN A 109 -15.67 31.18 8.95
CA GLN A 109 -14.62 30.31 8.40
C GLN A 109 -14.97 29.82 6.98
N VAL A 110 -16.15 30.15 6.45
CA VAL A 110 -16.55 29.78 5.08
C VAL A 110 -16.40 30.94 4.11
N ALA A 111 -16.62 30.66 2.81
CA ALA A 111 -16.68 31.68 1.79
C ALA A 111 -17.66 32.79 2.16
N ASN A 112 -17.36 34.03 1.77
CA ASN A 112 -18.16 35.20 2.08
C ASN A 112 -19.40 35.32 1.17
N VAL A 113 -20.13 34.21 1.04
CA VAL A 113 -21.33 34.05 0.20
C VAL A 113 -22.44 33.45 1.07
N SER A 114 -23.60 34.10 1.10
CA SER A 114 -24.76 33.59 1.85
C SER A 114 -25.26 32.29 1.23
N GLY A 115 -25.59 31.31 2.06
CA GLY A 115 -26.01 30.01 1.55
C GLY A 115 -25.97 28.90 2.59
N LYS A 116 -26.20 27.68 2.10
CA LYS A 116 -26.22 26.47 2.92
C LYS A 116 -24.81 25.89 3.04
N TYR A 117 -24.44 25.53 4.26
CA TYR A 117 -23.16 24.91 4.59
C TYR A 117 -23.38 23.74 5.54
N VAL A 118 -22.46 22.78 5.57
CA VAL A 118 -22.54 21.62 6.47
C VAL A 118 -21.44 21.71 7.51
N PHE A 119 -21.83 21.82 8.78
CA PHE A 119 -20.91 21.96 9.91
C PHE A 119 -20.92 20.73 10.82
N ARG A 120 -19.82 20.54 11.54
CA ARG A 120 -19.66 19.49 12.56
C ARG A 120 -18.99 20.09 13.80
N TRP A 121 -19.74 20.23 14.89
CA TRP A 121 -19.23 20.83 16.13
C TRP A 121 -18.46 19.86 17.03
N LEU A 122 -18.83 18.59 17.06
CA LEU A 122 -18.18 17.56 17.86
C LEU A 122 -17.67 16.44 16.94
N GLU A 123 -16.56 15.82 17.30
CA GLU A 123 -15.87 14.80 16.48
C GLU A 123 -16.81 13.65 16.06
N HIS A 124 -17.73 13.27 16.95
CA HIS A 124 -18.72 12.22 16.73
C HIS A 124 -20.17 12.72 16.56
N SER A 125 -20.40 14.04 16.43
CA SER A 125 -21.76 14.52 16.13
C SER A 125 -22.10 14.36 14.65
N LYS A 126 -23.41 14.22 14.38
CA LYS A 126 -23.92 14.19 13.01
C LYS A 126 -23.67 15.55 12.34
N PRO A 127 -23.18 15.58 11.08
CA PRO A 127 -23.12 16.81 10.31
C PRO A 127 -24.50 17.46 10.21
N LEU A 128 -24.55 18.78 10.31
CA LEU A 128 -25.78 19.55 10.25
C LEU A 128 -25.69 20.61 9.16
N GLU A 129 -26.72 20.69 8.32
CA GLU A 129 -26.89 21.77 7.36
C GLU A 129 -27.32 23.05 8.11
N VAL A 130 -26.61 24.14 7.87
CA VAL A 130 -26.92 25.47 8.41
C VAL A 130 -26.96 26.50 7.30
N TYR A 131 -27.70 27.58 7.51
CA TYR A 131 -27.66 28.72 6.63
C TYR A 131 -26.70 29.78 7.19
N CYS A 132 -25.70 30.15 6.39
CA CYS A 132 -24.81 31.26 6.68
C CYS A 132 -25.31 32.52 6.00
N GLU A 133 -25.51 33.57 6.79
CA GLU A 133 -25.74 34.93 6.30
C GLU A 133 -24.40 35.68 6.30
N GLN A 134 -23.94 36.03 5.10
CA GLN A 134 -22.65 36.66 4.83
C GLN A 134 -22.78 38.08 4.27
N GLU A 135 -23.91 38.41 3.67
CA GLU A 135 -24.13 39.70 3.00
C GLU A 135 -24.61 40.75 3.99
N LYS A 136 -25.52 40.36 4.88
CA LYS A 136 -26.09 41.28 5.86
C LYS A 136 -25.20 41.40 7.08
N GLN A 137 -25.08 42.63 7.58
CA GLN A 137 -24.59 42.92 8.93
C GLN A 137 -23.16 42.42 9.22
N GLY A 138 -22.28 42.54 8.24
CA GLY A 138 -20.87 42.16 8.36
C GLY A 138 -20.59 40.67 8.26
N GLY A 139 -21.61 39.87 7.94
CA GLY A 139 -21.48 38.44 7.69
C GLY A 139 -21.05 37.62 8.91
N GLY A 140 -20.85 36.33 8.66
CA GLY A 140 -20.41 35.35 9.64
C GLY A 140 -21.50 34.87 10.58
N TRP A 141 -22.78 35.05 10.22
CA TRP A 141 -23.92 34.68 11.05
C TRP A 141 -24.46 33.31 10.71
N ILE A 142 -24.60 32.44 11.71
CA ILE A 142 -25.37 31.20 11.60
C ILE A 142 -26.83 31.54 11.88
N VAL A 143 -27.72 31.25 10.94
CA VAL A 143 -29.16 31.44 11.14
C VAL A 143 -29.72 30.22 11.87
N ILE A 144 -30.21 30.43 13.09
CA ILE A 144 -30.81 29.36 13.92
C ILE A 144 -32.33 29.26 13.74
N GLN A 145 -32.96 30.32 13.26
CA GLN A 145 -34.41 30.43 13.07
C GLN A 145 -34.68 31.46 11.97
N ASN A 146 -35.63 31.16 11.10
CA ASN A 146 -36.04 32.07 10.03
C ASN A 146 -37.55 31.96 9.76
N ARG A 147 -38.19 33.10 9.45
CA ARG A 147 -39.62 33.23 9.14
C ARG A 147 -39.80 34.25 8.02
N ILE A 148 -40.14 33.77 6.83
CA ILE A 148 -40.41 34.58 5.63
C ILE A 148 -41.81 34.29 5.08
N GLY A 149 -42.21 33.01 5.00
CA GLY A 149 -43.32 32.59 4.13
C GLY A 149 -44.54 31.96 4.80
N ASN A 150 -44.52 31.79 6.14
CA ASN A 150 -45.49 30.97 6.88
C ASN A 150 -45.64 29.53 6.32
N SER A 151 -44.62 29.01 5.65
CA SER A 151 -44.66 27.69 5.01
C SER A 151 -44.50 26.53 6.00
N VAL A 152 -44.05 26.83 7.22
CA VAL A 152 -43.80 25.83 8.27
C VAL A 152 -44.57 26.23 9.53
N ASP A 153 -45.31 25.29 10.09
CA ASP A 153 -45.97 25.46 11.39
C ASP A 153 -44.95 25.42 12.54
N PHE A 154 -45.02 26.39 13.44
CA PHE A 154 -44.17 26.50 14.64
C PHE A 154 -44.91 26.06 15.92
N HIS A 155 -46.18 25.65 15.84
CA HIS A 155 -46.88 25.03 16.95
C HIS A 155 -46.49 23.56 17.10
N ARG A 156 -45.27 23.34 17.61
CA ARG A 156 -44.61 22.02 17.66
C ARG A 156 -44.39 21.52 19.08
N ASN A 157 -44.22 20.22 19.23
CA ASN A 157 -43.92 19.62 20.54
C ASN A 157 -42.45 19.80 20.94
N TRP A 158 -42.13 19.47 22.19
CA TRP A 158 -40.76 19.60 22.73
C TRP A 158 -39.71 18.83 21.93
N THR A 159 -40.04 17.62 21.47
CA THR A 159 -39.09 16.77 20.72
C THR A 159 -38.72 17.41 19.39
N GLU A 160 -39.69 18.00 18.71
CA GLU A 160 -39.46 18.75 17.47
C GLU A 160 -38.64 20.02 17.71
N TYR A 161 -38.90 20.78 18.77
CA TYR A 161 -38.06 21.94 19.14
C TYR A 161 -36.63 21.53 19.54
N ARG A 162 -36.46 20.37 20.18
CA ARG A 162 -35.15 19.81 20.49
C ARG A 162 -34.37 19.46 19.22
N ASN A 163 -35.01 18.77 18.29
CA ASN A 163 -34.36 18.21 17.10
C ASN A 163 -34.28 19.18 15.91
N GLY A 164 -35.14 20.19 15.85
CA GLY A 164 -35.28 21.08 14.70
C GLY A 164 -36.40 20.64 13.74
N PHE A 165 -36.89 21.60 12.94
CA PHE A 165 -37.94 21.38 11.92
C PHE A 165 -37.90 22.47 10.83
N GLY A 166 -38.52 22.18 9.68
CA GLY A 166 -38.57 23.08 8.52
C GLY A 166 -37.43 22.85 7.53
N ASN A 167 -37.21 23.81 6.63
CA ASN A 167 -36.17 23.73 5.60
C ASN A 167 -35.17 24.89 5.75
N VAL A 168 -33.90 24.56 5.94
CA VAL A 168 -32.81 25.54 6.03
C VAL A 168 -32.80 26.40 4.77
N GLY A 169 -32.76 27.73 4.91
CA GLY A 169 -32.89 28.69 3.81
C GLY A 169 -34.33 29.08 3.45
N GLY A 170 -35.34 28.44 4.04
CA GLY A 170 -36.74 28.87 4.06
C GLY A 170 -37.19 29.17 5.48
N ASP A 171 -38.40 28.73 5.85
CA ASP A 171 -38.88 28.78 7.24
C ASP A 171 -38.38 27.54 8.01
N PHE A 172 -37.66 27.76 9.11
CA PHE A 172 -37.13 26.66 9.92
C PHE A 172 -36.77 27.06 11.35
N TRP A 173 -36.62 26.03 12.18
CA TRP A 173 -35.98 26.05 13.49
C TRP A 173 -34.84 25.03 13.49
N LEU A 174 -33.63 25.47 13.82
CA LEU A 174 -32.44 24.62 13.70
C LEU A 174 -32.43 23.46 14.70
N GLY A 175 -33.01 23.64 15.89
CA GLY A 175 -33.04 22.65 16.97
C GLY A 175 -32.21 23.07 18.19
N LEU A 176 -32.80 22.93 19.39
CA LEU A 176 -32.17 23.34 20.65
C LEU A 176 -30.91 22.54 20.96
N GLU A 177 -30.89 21.24 20.62
CA GLU A 177 -29.71 20.39 20.85
C GLU A 177 -28.49 20.94 20.10
N TYR A 178 -28.69 21.42 18.87
CA TYR A 178 -27.63 22.00 18.06
C TYR A 178 -27.23 23.38 18.55
N VAL A 179 -28.20 24.23 18.91
CA VAL A 179 -27.90 25.54 19.52
C VAL A 179 -27.08 25.38 20.79
N HIS A 180 -27.43 24.40 21.64
CA HIS A 180 -26.67 24.09 22.85
C HIS A 180 -25.23 23.69 22.53
N GLN A 181 -25.02 22.79 21.55
CA GLN A 181 -23.67 22.39 21.12
C GLN A 181 -22.84 23.58 20.61
N MET A 182 -23.47 24.57 19.96
CA MET A 182 -22.80 25.79 19.49
C MET A 182 -22.39 26.72 20.63
N THR A 183 -23.21 26.83 21.69
CA THR A 183 -23.02 27.83 22.75
C THR A 183 -22.40 27.30 24.04
N MET A 184 -22.29 25.98 24.20
CA MET A 184 -21.79 25.37 25.45
C MET A 184 -20.37 25.82 25.80
N ASN A 185 -19.47 25.88 24.82
CA ASN A 185 -18.04 26.11 25.06
C ASN A 185 -17.52 27.49 24.60
N TYR A 186 -18.37 28.30 23.94
CA TYR A 186 -17.93 29.52 23.28
C TYR A 186 -18.86 30.69 23.56
N TRP A 187 -18.27 31.87 23.75
CA TRP A 187 -19.04 33.11 23.87
C TRP A 187 -19.71 33.41 22.53
N SER A 188 -21.04 33.54 22.54
CA SER A 188 -21.84 33.73 21.34
C SER A 188 -22.64 35.02 21.43
N ARG A 189 -22.74 35.73 20.30
CA ARG A 189 -23.64 36.88 20.16
C ARG A 189 -24.86 36.43 19.39
N PHE A 190 -26.03 36.70 19.95
CA PHE A 190 -27.31 36.48 19.31
C PHE A 190 -27.88 37.79 18.83
N ARG A 191 -28.51 37.75 17.66
CA ARG A 191 -29.22 38.89 17.09
C ARG A 191 -30.57 38.46 16.59
N ILE A 192 -31.56 39.28 16.87
CA ILE A 192 -32.90 39.15 16.30
C ILE A 192 -33.07 40.31 15.33
N SER A 193 -33.42 40.01 14.09
CA SER A 193 -33.78 41.00 13.07
C SER A 193 -35.21 40.73 12.65
N THR A 194 -36.04 41.78 12.65
CA THR A 194 -37.39 41.71 12.10
C THR A 194 -37.52 42.73 10.98
N GLU A 195 -38.30 42.37 9.97
CA GLU A 195 -38.60 43.23 8.84
C GLU A 195 -40.12 43.18 8.64
N THR A 196 -40.76 44.33 8.79
CA THR A 196 -42.19 44.50 8.60
C THR A 196 -42.39 45.32 7.34
N THR A 197 -43.05 44.73 6.35
CA THR A 197 -43.37 45.40 5.08
C THR A 197 -44.86 45.70 5.07
N ASP A 198 -45.19 46.99 5.12
CA ASP A 198 -46.54 47.48 4.85
C ASP A 198 -46.62 47.94 3.40
N MET A 199 -47.84 48.14 2.89
CA MET A 199 -48.11 48.54 1.49
C MET A 199 -47.36 49.81 1.02
N LEU A 200 -46.84 50.61 1.95
CA LEU A 200 -46.18 51.89 1.69
C LEU A 200 -44.70 51.94 2.11
N SER A 201 -44.24 51.02 2.97
CA SER A 201 -42.87 51.07 3.50
C SER A 201 -42.43 49.77 4.16
N THR A 202 -41.14 49.48 4.06
CA THR A 202 -40.49 48.42 4.82
C THR A 202 -39.73 49.02 6.01
N THR A 203 -40.06 48.56 7.22
CA THR A 203 -39.39 48.94 8.46
C THR A 203 -38.61 47.74 9.01
N SER A 204 -37.36 47.96 9.44
CA SER A 204 -36.51 46.91 10.00
C SER A 204 -36.10 47.25 11.43
N SER A 205 -36.24 46.31 12.36
CA SER A 205 -35.79 46.45 13.75
C SER A 205 -34.77 45.36 14.12
N LYS A 206 -33.82 45.69 15.01
CA LYS A 206 -32.72 44.79 15.38
C LYS A 206 -32.41 44.90 16.87
N SER A 207 -32.15 43.74 17.49
CA SER A 207 -31.77 43.64 18.90
C SER A 207 -30.62 42.65 19.06
N ASP A 208 -29.59 43.02 19.82
CA ASP A 208 -28.41 42.20 20.11
C ASP A 208 -28.39 41.76 21.58
N VAL A 209 -28.07 40.49 21.81
CA VAL A 209 -27.91 39.92 23.15
C VAL A 209 -26.65 39.06 23.18
N ASN A 210 -25.80 39.26 24.19
CA ASN A 210 -24.69 38.35 24.45
C ASN A 210 -25.19 37.19 25.31
N ALA A 211 -24.85 35.96 24.93
CA ALA A 211 -25.22 34.79 25.73
C ALA A 211 -24.02 33.87 25.93
N ARG A 212 -23.93 33.33 27.14
CA ARG A 212 -23.09 32.20 27.50
C ARG A 212 -23.96 31.19 28.21
N THR A 213 -24.00 29.97 27.69
CA THR A 213 -24.69 28.87 28.36
C THR A 213 -23.83 28.41 29.53
N THR A 214 -24.31 28.59 30.76
CA THR A 214 -23.74 27.95 31.97
C THR A 214 -24.55 26.69 32.25
N VAL A 215 -23.87 25.55 32.34
CA VAL A 215 -24.47 24.26 32.77
C VAL A 215 -24.51 24.22 34.29
#